data_AF-A0A6A5TPA1-F1
#
_entry.id   AF-A0A6A5TPA1-F1
#
_cell.length_a   1.000
_cell.length_b   1.000
_cell.length_c   1.000
_cell.angle_alpha   90.00
_cell.angle_beta   90.00
_cell.angle_gamma   90.00
#
_symmetry.space_group_name_H-M   'P 1'
#
loop_
_entity.id
_entity.type
_entity.pdbx_description
1 polymer ?
#
loop_
_entity_poly.entity_id
_entity_poly.type
_entity_poly.pdbx_seq_one_letter_code
_entity_poly.pdbx_strand_id
1 'polypeptide(L)'
;PQTKSVAAFHQMNCLNHIRQSLYTAAIAATSPASEDDEDDYYASRLPALEHHWRHCLDYLRQSLMCNADITLEKIDASGEKELGSVDGWGTEHLCRDWEGLRTWTEGANRGSLLKGVGT
;
A
#
# COMPACT_ATOMS: atom_id res chain seq x y z
N PRO A 1 -4.86 14.88 27.23
CA PRO A 1 -3.91 13.83 26.78
C PRO A 1 -3.90 13.79 25.24
N GLN A 2 -2.74 13.80 24.59
CA GLN A 2 -2.69 13.61 23.14
C GLN A 2 -2.98 12.14 22.82
N THR A 3 -4.03 11.87 22.04
CA THR A 3 -4.33 10.55 21.51
C THR A 3 -3.24 10.15 20.50
N LYS A 4 -2.85 8.88 20.49
CA LYS A 4 -1.84 8.32 19.58
C LYS A 4 -2.36 7.03 18.95
N SER A 5 -1.90 6.73 17.74
CA SER A 5 -2.17 5.47 17.05
C SER A 5 -0.90 4.64 16.92
N VAL A 6 -1.03 3.32 16.84
CA VAL A 6 0.09 2.44 16.49
C VAL A 6 0.22 2.41 14.96
N ALA A 7 1.42 2.68 14.46
CA ALA A 7 1.71 2.79 13.03
C ALA A 7 1.27 1.55 12.23
N ALA A 8 1.45 0.33 12.76
CA ALA A 8 0.99 -0.90 12.12
C ALA A 8 -0.52 -0.91 11.81
N PHE A 9 -1.36 -0.38 12.71
CA PHE A 9 -2.80 -0.28 12.46
C PHE A 9 -3.13 0.81 11.45
N HIS A 10 -2.41 1.93 11.49
CA HIS A 10 -2.57 3.00 10.51
C HIS A 10 -2.16 2.54 9.10
N GLN A 11 -1.01 1.87 8.95
CA GLN A 11 -0.54 1.27 7.69
C GLN A 11 -1.57 0.29 7.11
N MET A 12 -2.15 -0.55 7.96
CA MET A 12 -3.23 -1.47 7.56
C MET A 12 -4.50 -0.75 7.11
N ASN A 13 -4.87 0.35 7.78
CA ASN A 13 -5.98 1.18 7.36
C ASN A 13 -5.72 1.83 5.98
N CYS A 14 -4.53 2.37 5.75
CA CYS A 14 -4.12 2.91 4.45
C CYS A 14 -4.21 1.84 3.34
N LEU A 15 -3.69 0.64 3.58
CA LEU A 15 -3.77 -0.46 2.62
C LEU A 15 -5.22 -0.82 2.27
N ASN A 16 -6.13 -0.77 3.25
CA ASN A 16 -7.56 -0.99 3.01
C ASN A 16 -8.22 0.16 2.23
N HIS A 17 -7.79 1.42 2.40
CA HIS A 17 -8.26 2.53 1.56
C HIS A 17 -7.81 2.41 0.10
N ILE A 18 -6.57 1.95 -0.14
CA ILE A 18 -6.08 1.64 -1.49
C ILE A 18 -6.93 0.53 -2.12
N ARG A 19 -7.19 -0.55 -1.37
CA ARG A 19 -8.07 -1.65 -1.79
C ARG A 19 -9.44 -1.15 -2.22
N GLN A 20 -10.08 -0.32 -1.40
CA GLN A 20 -11.40 0.25 -1.70
C GLN A 20 -11.37 1.11 -2.97
N SER A 21 -10.36 1.97 -3.11
CA SER A 21 -10.21 2.84 -4.28
C SER A 21 -10.07 2.05 -5.59
N LEU A 22 -9.30 0.96 -5.56
CA LEU A 22 -9.15 0.05 -6.71
C LEU A 22 -10.46 -0.67 -7.05
N TYR A 23 -11.20 -1.14 -6.05
CA TYR A 23 -12.53 -1.75 -6.26
C TYR A 23 -13.51 -0.74 -6.87
N THR A 24 -13.55 0.50 -6.35
CA THR A 24 -14.41 1.56 -6.88
C THR A 24 -14.07 1.87 -8.34
N ALA A 25 -12.78 1.99 -8.67
CA ALA A 25 -12.32 2.24 -10.04
C ALA A 25 -12.66 1.07 -10.98
N ALA A 26 -12.49 -0.18 -10.54
CA ALA A 26 -12.83 -1.36 -11.32
C ALA A 26 -14.34 -1.42 -11.63
N ILE A 27 -15.20 -1.13 -10.64
CA ILE A 27 -16.65 -1.07 -10.83
C ILE A 27 -17.02 0.03 -11.84
N ALA A 28 -16.43 1.21 -11.71
CA ALA A 28 -16.66 2.33 -12.63
C ALA A 28 -16.27 1.97 -14.08
N ALA A 29 -15.15 1.28 -14.27
CA ALA A 29 -14.67 0.84 -15.59
C ALA A 29 -15.53 -0.27 -16.23
N THR A 30 -16.34 -0.99 -15.44
CA THR A 30 -17.33 -1.96 -15.95
C THR A 30 -18.74 -1.40 -16.08
N SER A 31 -18.96 -0.16 -15.65
CA SER A 31 -20.26 0.49 -15.76
C SER A 31 -20.45 0.96 -17.20
N PRO A 32 -21.65 0.84 -17.79
CA PRO A 32 -21.90 1.26 -19.17
C PRO A 32 -21.86 2.79 -19.25
N ALA A 33 -20.68 3.35 -19.49
CA ALA A 33 -20.44 4.74 -19.76
C ALA A 33 -19.89 4.81 -21.20
N SER A 34 -20.70 5.35 -22.12
CA SER A 34 -20.42 5.57 -23.56
C SER A 34 -20.35 4.35 -24.50
N GLU A 35 -20.99 4.51 -25.67
CA GLU A 35 -21.01 3.59 -26.82
C GLU A 35 -19.79 3.84 -27.75
N ASP A 36 -18.60 4.03 -27.19
CA ASP A 36 -17.38 4.29 -27.97
C ASP A 36 -16.44 3.07 -27.94
N ASP A 37 -16.04 2.59 -29.12
CA ASP A 37 -15.30 1.32 -29.36
C ASP A 37 -13.90 1.24 -28.69
N GLU A 38 -13.43 2.28 -27.99
CA GLU A 38 -12.09 2.34 -27.38
C GLU A 38 -12.02 1.72 -25.96
N ASP A 39 -13.17 1.51 -25.30
CA ASP A 39 -13.25 0.98 -23.92
C ASP A 39 -13.02 -0.55 -23.80
N ASP A 40 -13.02 -1.28 -24.92
CA ASP A 40 -12.90 -2.76 -24.93
C ASP A 40 -11.50 -3.25 -24.51
N TYR A 41 -10.46 -2.45 -24.75
CA TYR A 41 -9.08 -2.80 -24.38
C TYR A 41 -8.85 -2.82 -22.87
N TYR A 42 -9.43 -1.87 -22.12
CA TYR A 42 -9.33 -1.84 -20.67
C TYR A 42 -10.27 -2.86 -20.04
N ALA A 43 -11.53 -2.93 -20.50
CA ALA A 43 -12.52 -3.88 -20.01
C ALA A 43 -12.06 -5.34 -20.13
N SER A 44 -11.43 -5.72 -21.25
CA SER A 44 -10.89 -7.07 -21.46
C SER A 44 -9.73 -7.44 -20.53
N ARG A 45 -8.99 -6.45 -19.99
CA ARG A 45 -7.88 -6.65 -19.06
C ARG A 45 -8.27 -6.55 -17.59
N LEU A 46 -9.42 -5.96 -17.27
CA LEU A 46 -9.87 -5.77 -15.89
C LEU A 46 -9.83 -7.05 -15.04
N PRO A 47 -10.28 -8.24 -15.52
CA PRO A 47 -10.23 -9.45 -14.69
C PRO A 47 -8.80 -9.88 -14.33
N ALA A 48 -7.86 -9.77 -15.27
CA ALA A 48 -6.46 -10.11 -15.04
C ALA A 48 -5.78 -9.11 -14.10
N LEU A 49 -6.07 -7.81 -14.29
CA LEU A 49 -5.62 -6.74 -13.41
C LEU A 49 -6.17 -6.93 -11.99
N GLU A 50 -7.47 -7.24 -11.86
CA GLU A 50 -8.15 -7.50 -10.58
C GLU A 50 -7.49 -8.63 -9.81
N HIS A 51 -7.27 -9.75 -10.48
CA HIS A 51 -6.58 -10.88 -9.87
C HIS A 51 -5.19 -10.47 -9.37
N HIS A 52 -4.41 -9.75 -10.17
CA HIS A 52 -3.06 -9.36 -9.81
C HIS A 52 -3.02 -8.44 -8.60
N TRP A 53 -3.76 -7.33 -8.61
CA TRP A 53 -3.70 -6.38 -7.49
C TRP A 53 -4.29 -6.98 -6.20
N ARG A 54 -5.29 -7.87 -6.27
CA ARG A 54 -5.81 -8.55 -5.07
C ARG A 54 -4.74 -9.37 -4.36
N HIS A 55 -3.95 -10.14 -5.11
CA HIS A 55 -2.84 -10.92 -4.54
C HIS A 55 -1.69 -10.03 -4.07
N CYS A 56 -1.37 -8.95 -4.79
CA CYS A 56 -0.40 -7.96 -4.34
C CYS A 56 -0.80 -7.30 -3.01
N LEU A 57 -2.05 -6.88 -2.87
CA LEU A 57 -2.54 -6.29 -1.62
C LEU A 57 -2.50 -7.28 -0.45
N ASP A 58 -2.81 -8.55 -0.68
CA ASP A 58 -2.68 -9.57 0.37
C ASP A 58 -1.21 -9.81 0.75
N TYR A 59 -0.30 -9.83 -0.23
CA TYR A 59 1.13 -9.94 0.02
C TYR A 59 1.68 -8.73 0.82
N LEU A 60 1.23 -7.52 0.50
CA LEU A 60 1.56 -6.31 1.26
C LEU A 60 0.99 -6.38 2.68
N ARG A 61 -0.26 -6.83 2.85
CA ARG A 61 -0.86 -7.05 4.18
C ARG A 61 -0.02 -8.01 5.02
N GLN A 62 0.37 -9.15 4.45
CA GLN A 62 1.21 -10.12 5.15
C GLN A 62 2.57 -9.50 5.53
N SER A 63 3.16 -8.69 4.64
CA SER A 63 4.42 -8.00 4.89
C SER A 63 4.30 -6.97 6.03
N LEU A 64 3.23 -6.17 6.06
CA LEU A 64 2.95 -5.23 7.14
C LEU A 64 2.74 -5.95 8.48
N MET A 65 2.01 -7.07 8.49
CA MET A 65 1.81 -7.86 9.72
C MET A 65 3.11 -8.52 10.22
N CYS A 66 3.96 -8.99 9.31
CA CYS A 66 5.25 -9.59 9.64
C CYS A 66 6.26 -8.56 10.17
N ASN A 67 6.14 -7.31 9.72
CA ASN A 67 7.01 -6.19 10.08
C ASN A 67 6.22 -5.10 10.82
N ALA A 68 5.38 -5.51 11.77
CA ALA A 68 4.47 -4.62 12.46
C ALA A 68 5.23 -3.46 13.14
N ASP A 69 5.00 -2.26 12.63
CA ASP A 69 5.59 -1.04 13.16
C ASP A 69 4.87 -0.61 14.45
N ILE A 70 5.56 -0.69 15.58
CA ILE A 70 5.03 -0.36 16.91
C ILE A 70 5.16 1.13 17.27
N THR A 71 5.64 1.96 16.33
CA THR A 71 5.77 3.41 16.50
C THR A 71 4.44 4.04 16.89
N LEU A 72 4.49 4.99 17.84
CA LEU A 72 3.31 5.73 18.28
C LEU A 72 3.19 7.05 17.51
N GLU A 73 2.33 7.06 16.51
CA GLU A 73 2.03 8.23 15.69
C GLU A 73 1.08 9.17 16.43
N LYS A 74 1.34 10.47 16.31
CA LYS A 74 0.46 11.49 16.91
C LYS A 74 -0.81 11.59 16.10
N ILE A 75 -1.95 11.64 16.79
CA ILE A 75 -3.21 12.00 16.17
C ILE A 75 -3.28 13.52 16.13
N ASP A 76 -3.52 14.08 14.93
CA ASP A 76 -3.75 15.51 14.80
C ASP A 76 -5.09 15.87 15.45
N ALA A 77 -5.02 16.54 16.60
CA ALA A 77 -6.17 16.99 17.37
C ALA A 77 -6.52 18.47 17.09
N SER A 78 -5.85 19.12 16.13
CA SER A 78 -6.05 20.54 15.81
C SER A 78 -7.39 20.83 15.13
N GLY A 79 -8.09 19.81 14.63
CA GLY A 79 -9.41 19.94 14.01
C GLY A 79 -9.38 20.45 12.56
N GLU A 80 -8.20 20.72 11.97
CA GLU A 80 -8.06 21.14 10.57
C GLU A 80 -8.18 19.98 9.57
N LYS A 81 -7.81 18.77 9.99
CA LYS A 81 -8.09 17.51 9.27
C LYS A 81 -9.29 16.86 9.94
N GLU A 82 -10.27 16.38 9.15
CA GLU A 82 -11.47 15.74 9.69
C GLU A 82 -11.11 14.72 10.78
N LEU A 83 -11.66 14.93 11.98
CA LEU A 83 -11.69 14.01 13.13
C LEU A 83 -10.44 13.13 13.30
N GLY A 84 -9.41 13.64 14.00
CA GLY A 84 -8.38 12.77 14.58
C GLY A 84 -7.62 11.93 13.56
N SER A 85 -7.29 12.52 12.42
CA SER A 85 -6.50 11.87 11.38
C SER A 85 -5.05 11.68 11.84
N VAL A 86 -4.51 10.51 11.53
CA VAL A 86 -3.08 10.23 11.62
C VAL A 86 -2.55 10.34 10.20
N ASP A 87 -1.55 11.19 9.96
CA ASP A 87 -0.92 11.31 8.65
C ASP A 87 0.47 10.64 8.59
N GLY A 88 0.98 10.21 9.76
CA GLY A 88 2.28 9.56 9.93
C GLY A 88 3.49 10.50 9.76
N TRP A 89 3.30 11.74 9.33
CA TRP A 89 4.39 12.66 9.04
C TRP A 89 5.05 13.19 10.31
N GLY A 90 6.37 13.33 10.29
CA GLY A 90 7.14 13.84 11.42
C GLY A 90 7.19 12.90 12.63
N THR A 91 6.72 11.65 12.49
CA THR A 91 6.94 10.59 13.47
C THR A 91 8.19 9.81 13.07
N GLU A 92 9.09 9.57 14.02
CA GLU A 92 10.29 8.77 13.79
C GLU A 92 9.94 7.27 13.88
N HIS A 93 10.24 6.53 12.81
CA HIS A 93 10.01 5.10 12.72
C HIS A 93 11.35 4.35 12.77
N LEU A 94 11.38 3.21 13.46
CA LEU A 94 12.56 2.34 13.46
C LEU A 94 12.46 1.33 12.32
N CYS A 95 13.19 1.59 11.24
CA CYS A 95 13.20 0.74 10.05
C CYS A 95 14.29 -0.35 10.12
N ARG A 96 14.11 -1.41 9.33
CA ARG A 96 15.21 -2.32 9.00
C ARG A 96 16.21 -1.61 8.08
N ASP A 97 17.48 -1.97 8.22
CA ASP A 97 18.54 -1.48 7.35
C ASP A 97 18.34 -2.00 5.91
N TRP A 98 17.76 -1.14 5.06
CA TRP A 98 17.50 -1.44 3.66
C TRP A 98 18.80 -1.67 2.88
N GLU A 99 19.82 -0.87 3.16
CA GLU A 99 21.08 -0.91 2.43
C GLU A 99 21.90 -2.14 2.81
N GLY A 100 21.90 -2.50 4.09
CA GLY A 100 22.45 -3.77 4.57
C GLY A 100 21.74 -4.97 3.95
N LEU A 101 20.40 -4.95 3.86
CA LEU A 101 19.63 -6.01 3.21
C LEU A 101 19.97 -6.13 1.71
N ARG A 102 20.04 -5.00 1.01
CA ARG A 102 20.40 -4.93 -0.41
C ARG A 102 21.80 -5.50 -0.66
N THR A 103 22.78 -5.00 0.09
CA THR A 103 24.18 -5.43 -0.01
C THR A 103 24.34 -6.91 0.30
N TRP A 104 23.67 -7.42 1.34
CA TRP A 104 23.68 -8.85 1.68
C TRP A 104 23.10 -9.71 0.54
N THR A 105 22.03 -9.24 -0.11
CA THR A 105 21.37 -9.99 -1.20
C THR A 105 22.26 -10.04 -2.45
N GLU A 106 22.91 -8.93 -2.78
CA GLU A 106 23.84 -8.83 -3.92
C GLU A 106 25.13 -9.64 -3.70
N GLY A 107 25.76 -9.47 -2.53
CA GLY A 107 27.03 -10.13 -2.20
C GLY A 107 26.92 -11.64 -2.04
N ALA A 108 25.74 -12.16 -1.73
CA ALA A 108 25.49 -13.60 -1.60
C ALA A 108 25.32 -14.34 -2.95
N ASN A 109 25.58 -13.69 -4.09
CA ASN A 109 25.33 -14.24 -5.43
C ASN A 109 23.87 -14.73 -5.61
N ARG A 110 22.94 -14.17 -4.84
CA ARG A 110 21.48 -14.41 -4.94
C ARG A 110 20.85 -13.52 -6.02
N GLY A 111 21.63 -13.13 -7.01
CA GLY A 111 21.33 -12.09 -7.99
C GLY A 111 20.14 -12.37 -8.91
N SER A 112 19.58 -13.58 -8.94
CA SER A 112 18.31 -13.83 -9.64
C SER A 112 17.10 -13.22 -8.92
N LEU A 113 17.21 -12.89 -7.62
CA LEU A 113 16.13 -12.31 -6.82
C LEU A 113 16.00 -10.78 -6.97
N LEU A 114 16.99 -10.11 -7.55
CA LEU A 114 17.03 -8.65 -7.68
C LEU A 114 16.65 -8.15 -9.08
N LYS A 115 16.43 -9.05 -10.05
CA LYS A 115 15.95 -8.72 -11.39
C LYS A 115 14.49 -8.29 -11.35
N GLY A 116 14.21 -7.08 -10.88
CA GLY A 116 12.86 -6.52 -10.81
C GLY A 116 12.64 -5.51 -9.67
N VAL A 117 13.56 -5.43 -8.72
CA VAL A 117 13.59 -4.35 -7.72
C VAL A 117 14.41 -3.23 -8.35
N GLY A 118 13.74 -2.19 -8.86
CA GLY A 118 14.39 -1.06 -9.51
C GLY A 118 15.53 -0.50 -8.66
N THR A 119 16.72 -0.46 -9.25
CA THR A 119 17.90 0.27 -8.76
C THR A 119 17.67 1.76 -8.85
#